data_AF-A0A927QV34-F1
#
_entry.id   AF-A0A927QV34-F1
#
_cell.length_a   1.000
_cell.length_b   1.000
_cell.length_c   1.000
_cell.angle_alpha   90.00
_cell.angle_beta   90.00
_cell.angle_gamma   90.00
#
_symmetry.space_group_name_H-M   'P 1'
#
loop_
_entity.id
_entity.type
_entity.pdbx_description
1 polymer ?
#
loop_
_entity_poly.entity_id
_entity_poly.type
_entity_poly.pdbx_seq_one_letter_code
_entity_poly.pdbx_strand_id
1 'polypeptide(L)'
;MGINIQLDKSIGRLGAMYRLVLLGAITHIFNVLEESSEDITWIIFAENVSPTNRPRNILYHRKYLYGFCYTDTNTIWISDKAIQSIGNLEATYRMRKINGILGGGLQRNLLVDVILDELTHIRTKQDHGSRAYENKLRKYKAKYYRGTDLLFE
;
A
#
# COMPACT_ATOMS: atom_id res chain seq x y z
N MET A 1 -2.52 15.76 12.41
CA MET A 1 -1.26 15.00 12.52
C MET A 1 -1.00 14.32 11.17
N GLY A 2 0.26 14.29 10.72
CA GLY A 2 0.59 14.10 9.30
C GLY A 2 1.20 12.74 8.95
N ILE A 3 0.79 12.16 7.83
CA ILE A 3 1.41 10.97 7.24
C ILE A 3 2.87 11.28 6.87
N ASN A 4 3.82 10.53 7.42
CA ASN A 4 5.25 10.71 7.16
C ASN A 4 5.70 9.89 5.94
N ILE A 5 5.82 10.55 4.78
CA ILE A 5 6.32 9.94 3.54
C ILE A 5 7.66 10.56 3.15
N GLN A 6 8.67 9.71 3.01
CA GLN A 6 10.03 10.01 2.58
C GLN A 6 10.33 9.39 1.22
N LEU A 7 11.30 9.96 0.52
CA LEU A 7 11.80 9.44 -0.75
C LEU A 7 13.19 8.85 -0.51
N ASP A 8 13.39 7.59 -0.91
CA ASP A 8 14.72 7.04 -0.98
C ASP A 8 15.53 7.75 -2.08
N LYS A 9 16.85 7.80 -1.92
CA LYS A 9 17.78 8.41 -2.89
C LYS A 9 17.70 7.81 -4.30
N SER A 10 17.17 6.60 -4.43
CA SER A 10 16.93 5.94 -5.72
C SER A 10 15.81 6.58 -6.54
N ILE A 11 14.94 7.39 -5.91
CA ILE A 11 13.80 7.98 -6.60
C ILE A 11 14.23 9.20 -7.41
N GLY A 12 13.95 9.14 -8.72
CA GLY A 12 14.22 10.22 -9.66
C GLY A 12 13.17 11.34 -9.63
N ARG A 13 13.09 12.08 -10.73
CA ARG A 13 12.32 13.33 -10.87
C ARG A 13 10.82 13.20 -10.57
N LEU A 14 10.24 12.01 -10.63
CA LEU A 14 8.81 11.76 -10.37
C LEU A 14 8.47 11.59 -8.87
N GLY A 15 9.44 11.67 -7.97
CA GLY A 15 9.24 11.41 -6.54
C GLY A 15 8.14 12.25 -5.88
N ALA A 16 8.02 13.54 -6.24
CA ALA A 16 6.96 14.39 -5.71
C ALA A 16 5.55 13.89 -6.10
N MET A 17 5.39 13.43 -7.35
CA MET A 17 4.14 12.85 -7.83
C MET A 17 3.84 11.54 -7.10
N TYR A 18 4.82 10.65 -6.97
CA TYR A 18 4.64 9.39 -6.24
C TYR A 18 4.24 9.61 -4.77
N ARG A 19 4.82 10.62 -4.12
CA ARG A 19 4.45 11.02 -2.76
C ARG A 19 2.99 11.43 -2.67
N LEU A 20 2.46 12.20 -3.62
CA LEU A 20 1.05 12.60 -3.65
C LEU A 20 0.12 11.40 -3.86
N VAL A 21 0.47 10.49 -4.78
CA VAL A 21 -0.33 9.27 -5.01
C VAL A 21 -0.37 8.40 -3.75
N LEU A 22 0.79 8.14 -3.15
CA LEU A 22 0.87 7.32 -1.95
C LEU A 22 0.16 7.99 -0.77
N LEU A 23 0.29 9.31 -0.61
CA LEU A 23 -0.44 10.07 0.40
C LEU A 23 -1.95 9.90 0.26
N GLY A 24 -2.49 10.02 -0.95
CA GLY A 24 -3.91 9.82 -1.21
C GLY A 24 -4.37 8.39 -0.88
N ALA A 25 -3.58 7.39 -1.28
CA ALA A 25 -3.88 5.99 -1.00
C ALA A 25 -3.88 5.69 0.50
N ILE A 26 -2.84 6.10 1.24
CA ILE A 26 -2.73 5.92 2.69
C ILE A 26 -3.90 6.64 3.38
N THR A 27 -4.13 7.91 3.07
CA THR A 27 -5.21 8.68 3.68
C THR A 27 -6.55 7.97 3.52
N HIS A 28 -6.87 7.50 2.32
CA HIS A 28 -8.10 6.78 2.06
C HIS A 28 -8.18 5.44 2.81
N ILE A 29 -7.12 4.63 2.74
CA ILE A 29 -7.06 3.34 3.43
C ILE A 29 -7.26 3.51 4.93
N PHE A 30 -6.51 4.41 5.58
CA PHE A 30 -6.60 4.60 7.04
C PHE A 30 -7.95 5.17 7.47
N ASN A 31 -8.57 6.03 6.65
CA ASN A 31 -9.95 6.48 6.89
C ASN A 31 -10.94 5.30 6.83
N VAL A 32 -10.87 4.46 5.78
CA VAL A 32 -11.76 3.30 5.66
C VAL A 32 -11.50 2.27 6.75
N LEU A 33 -10.23 2.09 7.16
CA LEU A 33 -9.87 1.16 8.21
C LEU A 33 -10.18 1.69 9.61
N GLU A 34 -10.45 2.99 9.77
CA GLU A 34 -10.57 3.68 11.06
C GLU A 34 -9.34 3.43 11.94
N GLU A 35 -8.15 3.50 11.33
CA GLU A 35 -6.86 3.37 12.03
C GLU A 35 -6.03 4.65 11.85
N SER A 36 -5.00 4.81 12.69
CA SER A 36 -4.00 5.88 12.55
C SER A 36 -2.74 5.37 11.84
N SER A 37 -2.07 6.24 11.10
CA SER A 37 -0.77 5.97 10.44
C SER A 37 0.40 6.73 11.07
N GLU A 38 0.18 7.43 12.19
CA GLU A 38 1.16 8.32 12.81
C GLU A 38 2.42 7.61 13.30
N ASP A 39 2.30 6.33 13.65
CA ASP A 39 3.39 5.50 14.12
C ASP A 39 4.20 4.85 12.98
N ILE A 40 3.86 5.14 11.72
CA ILE A 40 4.44 4.49 10.54
C ILE A 40 5.20 5.51 9.69
N THR A 41 6.45 5.18 9.37
CA THR A 41 7.24 5.90 8.35
C THR A 41 7.11 5.17 7.01
N TRP A 42 6.75 5.92 5.96
CA TRP A 42 6.58 5.39 4.61
C TRP A 42 7.73 5.86 3.74
N ILE A 43 8.36 4.93 3.01
CA ILE A 43 9.51 5.23 2.15
C ILE A 43 9.21 4.75 0.73
N ILE A 44 9.36 5.63 -0.25
CA ILE A 44 9.22 5.28 -1.66
C ILE A 44 10.60 4.95 -2.23
N PHE A 45 10.75 3.80 -2.89
CA PHE A 45 11.99 3.38 -3.54
C PHE A 45 11.79 3.01 -5.01
N ALA A 46 12.83 3.15 -5.84
CA ALA A 46 12.77 2.71 -7.22
C ALA A 46 13.08 1.21 -7.32
N GLU A 47 12.16 0.42 -7.89
CA GLU A 47 12.32 -1.05 -8.00
C GLU A 47 13.57 -1.45 -8.79
N ASN A 48 13.92 -0.65 -9.81
CA ASN A 48 14.99 -0.95 -10.76
C ASN A 48 16.41 -0.75 -10.20
N VAL A 49 16.56 -0.30 -8.95
CA VAL A 49 17.88 -0.19 -8.32
C VAL A 49 18.23 -1.53 -7.70
N SER A 50 19.19 -2.24 -8.33
CA SER A 50 19.80 -3.45 -7.80
C SER A 50 20.11 -3.26 -6.30
N PRO A 51 19.59 -4.13 -5.42
CA PRO A 51 19.68 -3.91 -3.98
C PRO A 51 21.07 -4.30 -3.46
N THR A 52 22.09 -3.49 -3.75
CA THR A 52 23.43 -3.67 -3.18
C THR A 52 23.47 -3.36 -1.68
N ASN A 53 22.42 -2.74 -1.12
CA ASN A 53 22.32 -2.32 0.28
C ASN A 53 21.12 -2.89 1.06
N ARG A 54 20.47 -3.98 0.61
CA ARG A 54 19.47 -4.64 1.46
C ARG A 54 20.18 -5.36 2.63
N PRO A 55 19.68 -5.25 3.88
CA PRO A 55 20.23 -6.03 4.99
C PRO A 55 20.23 -7.53 4.64
N ARG A 56 21.38 -8.18 4.84
CA ARG A 56 21.67 -9.56 4.42
C ARG A 56 20.80 -10.65 5.08
N ASN A 57 19.90 -10.28 5.98
CA ASN A 57 19.08 -11.21 6.76
C ASN A 57 17.65 -11.40 6.21
N ILE A 58 17.32 -10.85 5.02
CA ILE A 58 15.99 -11.04 4.42
C ILE A 58 16.04 -12.20 3.42
N LEU A 59 15.57 -13.36 3.87
CA LEU A 59 15.43 -14.63 3.14
C LEU A 59 14.35 -14.60 2.02
N TYR A 60 14.05 -13.45 1.43
CA TYR A 60 12.88 -13.24 0.56
C TYR A 60 13.22 -12.55 -0.78
N HIS A 61 14.33 -12.95 -1.40
CA HIS A 61 14.98 -12.18 -2.47
C HIS A 61 14.33 -12.20 -3.87
N ARG A 62 13.12 -12.75 -4.09
CA ARG A 62 12.57 -12.85 -5.47
C ARG A 62 11.07 -12.65 -5.68
N LYS A 63 10.21 -12.56 -4.64
CA LYS A 63 8.75 -12.59 -4.85
C LYS A 63 7.96 -11.32 -4.51
N TYR A 64 8.54 -10.34 -3.83
CA TYR A 64 7.81 -9.12 -3.45
C TYR A 64 8.59 -7.88 -3.89
N LEU A 65 8.34 -7.51 -5.15
CA LEU A 65 8.95 -6.39 -5.87
C LEU A 65 8.20 -5.06 -5.65
N TYR A 66 7.09 -5.07 -4.91
CA TYR A 66 6.17 -3.94 -4.79
C TYR A 66 6.17 -3.27 -3.41
N GLY A 67 6.55 -3.98 -2.36
CA GLY A 67 6.66 -3.44 -1.00
C GLY A 67 7.42 -4.38 -0.07
N PHE A 68 7.83 -3.85 1.08
CA PHE A 68 8.30 -4.60 2.24
C PHE A 68 8.26 -3.69 3.48
N CYS A 69 8.42 -4.24 4.68
CA CYS A 69 8.50 -3.44 5.90
C CYS A 69 9.56 -3.91 6.90
N TYR A 70 9.93 -3.01 7.80
CA TYR A 70 10.66 -3.30 9.02
C TYR A 70 9.71 -3.09 10.20
N THR A 71 9.34 -4.19 10.86
CA THR A 71 8.36 -4.18 11.94
C THR A 71 8.91 -3.51 13.21
N ASP A 72 10.20 -3.65 13.51
CA ASP A 72 10.81 -3.06 14.70
C ASP A 72 10.83 -1.52 14.68
N THR A 73 10.93 -0.93 13.48
CA THR A 73 10.99 0.53 13.28
C THR A 73 9.70 1.10 12.69
N ASN A 74 8.65 0.28 12.58
CA ASN A 74 7.40 0.64 11.90
C ASN A 74 7.61 1.35 10.56
N THR A 75 8.49 0.81 9.72
CA THR A 75 8.85 1.44 8.44
C THR A 75 8.34 0.59 7.28
N ILE A 76 7.50 1.17 6.42
CA ILE A 76 6.99 0.51 5.21
C ILE A 76 7.66 1.12 3.98
N TRP A 77 8.20 0.27 3.13
CA TRP A 77 8.83 0.62 1.86
C TRP A 77 7.91 0.23 0.72
N ILE A 78 7.58 1.18 -0.15
CA ILE A 78 6.68 0.98 -1.29
C ILE A 78 7.44 1.29 -2.58
N SER A 79 7.36 0.39 -3.56
CA SER A 79 8.04 0.59 -4.83
C SER A 79 7.30 1.60 -5.71
N ASP A 80 8.06 2.35 -6.52
CA ASP A 80 7.51 3.22 -7.55
C ASP A 80 6.61 2.47 -8.54
N LYS A 81 6.86 1.17 -8.80
CA LYS A 81 6.01 0.33 -9.65
C LYS A 81 4.66 0.02 -9.01
N ALA A 82 4.61 -0.21 -7.70
CA ALA A 82 3.34 -0.35 -6.98
C ALA A 82 2.51 0.92 -7.14
N ILE A 83 3.14 2.09 -7.03
CA ILE A 83 2.48 3.39 -7.18
C ILE A 83 1.99 3.61 -8.62
N GLN A 84 2.81 3.27 -9.61
CA GLN A 84 2.47 3.37 -11.04
C GLN A 84 1.36 2.41 -11.48
N SER A 85 1.10 1.33 -10.71
CA SER A 85 0.03 0.37 -11.01
C SER A 85 -1.36 0.98 -10.94
N ILE A 86 -1.50 2.13 -10.26
CA ILE A 86 -2.69 2.96 -10.36
C ILE A 86 -2.63 3.67 -11.71
N GLY A 87 -3.10 2.98 -12.74
CA GLY A 87 -3.25 3.53 -14.08
C GLY A 87 -4.04 4.84 -14.00
N ASN A 88 -3.38 5.95 -14.32
CA ASN A 88 -3.90 7.32 -14.37
C ASN A 88 -4.98 7.60 -13.30
N LEU A 89 -4.60 8.19 -12.15
CA LEU A 89 -5.54 8.48 -11.04
C LEU A 89 -6.87 9.12 -11.51
N GLU A 90 -6.83 9.93 -12.55
CA GLU A 90 -8.01 10.53 -13.15
C GLU A 90 -8.93 9.50 -13.85
N ALA A 91 -8.37 8.54 -14.58
CA ALA A 91 -9.11 7.46 -15.22
C ALA A 91 -9.71 6.49 -14.20
N THR A 92 -8.98 6.16 -13.12
CA THR A 92 -9.50 5.27 -12.07
C THR A 92 -10.65 5.94 -11.28
N TYR A 93 -10.56 7.25 -11.03
CA TYR A 93 -11.64 8.01 -10.39
C TYR A 93 -12.85 8.20 -11.30
N ARG A 94 -12.64 8.46 -12.61
CA ARG A 94 -13.72 8.57 -13.61
C ARG A 94 -14.38 7.22 -13.91
N MET A 95 -13.62 6.12 -14.00
CA MET A 95 -14.13 4.76 -14.19
C MET A 95 -14.94 4.28 -12.98
N ARG A 96 -14.57 4.66 -11.76
CA ARG A 96 -15.37 4.40 -10.54
C ARG A 96 -16.74 5.06 -10.57
N LYS A 97 -16.86 6.24 -11.20
CA LYS A 97 -18.16 6.93 -11.37
C LYS A 97 -19.04 6.29 -12.44
N ILE A 98 -18.45 5.60 -13.42
CA ILE A 98 -19.16 4.94 -14.53
C ILE A 98 -19.55 3.49 -14.16
N ASN A 99 -18.70 2.77 -13.44
CA ASN A 99 -18.94 1.38 -13.01
C ASN A 99 -19.96 1.26 -11.85
N GLY A 100 -20.39 2.36 -11.22
CA GLY A 100 -21.52 2.36 -10.29
C GLY A 100 -22.88 2.07 -10.95
N ILE A 101 -22.96 2.10 -12.29
CA ILE A 101 -24.20 1.90 -13.05
C ILE A 101 -24.28 0.49 -13.67
N LEU A 102 -23.15 -0.18 -13.86
CA LEU A 102 -23.06 -1.52 -14.44
C LEU A 102 -22.23 -2.37 -13.50
N GLY A 103 -22.88 -3.28 -12.75
CA GLY A 103 -22.31 -4.12 -11.70
C GLY A 103 -20.96 -4.78 -12.04
N GLY A 104 -19.90 -3.98 -11.97
CA GLY A 104 -18.57 -4.30 -12.43
C GLY A 104 -17.73 -4.74 -11.26
N GLY A 105 -17.29 -5.99 -11.30
CA GLY A 105 -16.47 -6.61 -10.25
C GLY A 105 -15.33 -5.70 -9.79
N LEU A 106 -15.17 -5.62 -8.48
CA LEU A 106 -14.15 -4.84 -7.79
C LEU A 106 -12.77 -5.05 -8.44
N GLN A 107 -12.30 -4.07 -9.21
CA GLN A 107 -10.98 -4.14 -9.81
C GLN A 107 -9.94 -4.02 -8.70
N ARG A 108 -9.26 -5.13 -8.38
CA ARG A 108 -8.20 -5.16 -7.36
C ARG A 108 -7.13 -4.12 -7.69
N ASN A 109 -6.80 -3.28 -6.72
CA ASN A 109 -5.79 -2.25 -6.86
C ASN A 109 -4.49 -2.75 -6.21
N LEU A 110 -3.45 -2.95 -7.02
CA LEU A 110 -2.18 -3.52 -6.55
C LEU A 110 -1.54 -2.67 -5.45
N LEU A 111 -1.54 -1.33 -5.56
CA LEU A 111 -0.99 -0.46 -4.51
C LEU A 111 -1.72 -0.67 -3.18
N VAL A 112 -3.05 -0.77 -3.22
CA VAL A 112 -3.86 -1.02 -2.03
C VAL A 112 -3.50 -2.37 -1.43
N ASP A 113 -3.46 -3.43 -2.25
CA ASP A 113 -3.17 -4.77 -1.76
C ASP A 113 -1.80 -4.82 -1.07
N VAL A 114 -0.78 -4.15 -1.63
CA VAL A 114 0.55 -4.02 -1.04
C VAL A 114 0.50 -3.25 0.27
N ILE A 115 -0.17 -2.09 0.32
CA ILE A 115 -0.28 -1.31 1.56
C ILE A 115 -0.96 -2.12 2.67
N LEU A 116 -2.03 -2.86 2.36
CA LEU A 116 -2.74 -3.68 3.34
C LEU A 116 -1.89 -4.86 3.84
N ASP A 117 -1.07 -5.46 2.97
CA ASP A 117 -0.15 -6.54 3.30
C ASP A 117 0.91 -6.05 4.29
N GLU A 118 1.63 -4.98 3.93
CA GLU A 118 2.70 -4.43 4.77
C GLU A 118 2.17 -3.84 6.07
N LEU A 119 1.00 -3.20 6.05
CA LEU A 119 0.32 -2.74 7.27
C LEU A 119 -0.02 -3.91 8.20
N THR A 120 -0.40 -5.07 7.65
CA THR A 120 -0.69 -6.26 8.45
C THR A 120 0.57 -6.76 9.15
N HIS A 121 1.71 -6.79 8.48
CA HIS A 121 3.00 -7.11 9.10
C HIS A 121 3.32 -6.14 10.25
N ILE A 122 3.19 -4.82 10.01
CA ILE A 122 3.43 -3.81 11.06
C ILE A 122 2.55 -4.02 12.29
N ARG A 123 1.26 -4.29 12.08
CA ARG A 123 0.25 -4.34 13.15
C ARG A 123 0.25 -5.66 13.91
N THR A 124 0.65 -6.76 13.28
CA THR A 124 0.69 -8.07 13.92
C THR A 124 2.07 -8.48 14.41
N LYS A 125 3.14 -7.87 13.87
CA LYS A 125 4.54 -8.30 14.07
C LYS A 125 4.77 -9.76 13.68
N GLN A 126 4.00 -10.26 12.70
CA GLN A 126 4.05 -11.65 12.26
C GLN A 126 4.17 -11.76 10.75
N ASP A 127 4.71 -12.87 10.29
CA ASP A 127 4.82 -13.23 8.88
C ASP A 127 3.57 -13.98 8.38
N HIS A 128 3.52 -14.18 7.05
CA HIS A 128 2.51 -14.99 6.38
C HIS A 128 2.37 -16.39 6.99
N GLY A 129 1.16 -16.96 6.92
CA GLY A 129 0.85 -18.28 7.45
C GLY A 129 0.57 -18.32 8.96
N SER A 130 0.89 -17.25 9.69
CA SER A 130 0.44 -17.10 11.07
C SER A 130 -1.05 -16.76 11.14
N ARG A 131 -1.76 -17.33 12.12
CA ARG A 131 -3.21 -17.11 12.25
C ARG A 131 -3.57 -15.65 12.49
N ALA A 132 -2.75 -14.91 13.25
CA ALA A 132 -3.07 -13.50 13.54
C ALA A 132 -2.89 -12.63 12.29
N TYR A 133 -1.83 -12.86 11.50
CA TYR A 133 -1.63 -12.22 10.20
C TYR A 133 -2.81 -12.44 9.26
N GLU A 134 -3.12 -13.71 8.96
CA GLU A 134 -4.17 -14.06 7.98
C GLU A 134 -5.54 -13.49 8.38
N ASN A 135 -5.86 -13.53 9.68
CA ASN A 135 -7.10 -12.98 10.19
C ASN A 135 -7.16 -11.45 10.05
N LYS A 136 -6.06 -10.74 10.34
CA LYS A 136 -6.00 -9.28 10.27
C LYS A 136 -6.03 -8.82 8.81
N LEU A 137 -5.25 -9.43 7.91
CA LEU A 137 -5.26 -9.13 6.48
C LEU A 137 -6.66 -9.34 5.87
N ARG A 138 -7.33 -10.45 6.22
CA ARG A 138 -8.70 -10.72 5.76
C ARG A 138 -9.67 -9.63 6.23
N LYS A 139 -9.57 -9.17 7.48
CA LYS A 139 -10.40 -8.07 8.01
C LYS A 139 -10.14 -6.77 7.27
N TYR A 140 -8.88 -6.42 7.02
CA TYR A 140 -8.53 -5.22 6.25
C TYR A 140 -9.07 -5.27 4.83
N LYS A 141 -8.84 -6.37 4.11
CA LYS A 141 -9.38 -6.56 2.77
C LYS A 141 -10.90 -6.48 2.77
N ALA A 142 -11.57 -7.13 3.72
CA ALA A 142 -13.02 -7.06 3.84
C ALA A 142 -13.49 -5.62 4.10
N LYS A 143 -12.89 -4.87 5.03
CA LYS A 143 -13.31 -3.49 5.34
C LYS A 143 -13.05 -2.56 4.17
N TYR A 144 -11.88 -2.62 3.55
CA TYR A 144 -11.54 -1.77 2.42
C TYR A 144 -12.43 -2.04 1.19
N TYR A 145 -12.58 -3.32 0.82
CA TYR A 145 -13.27 -3.71 -0.41
C TYR A 145 -14.80 -3.85 -0.25
N ARG A 146 -15.33 -3.98 0.98
CA ARG A 146 -16.76 -3.87 1.26
C ARG A 146 -17.19 -2.42 1.52
N GLY A 147 -16.33 -1.61 2.15
CA GLY A 147 -16.58 -0.19 2.37
C GLY A 147 -16.65 0.62 1.07
N THR A 148 -16.09 0.11 -0.03
CA THR A 148 -16.28 0.67 -1.37
C THR A 148 -17.66 0.41 -1.97
N ASP A 149 -18.43 -0.53 -1.42
CA ASP A 149 -19.82 -0.81 -1.85
C ASP A 149 -20.84 0.08 -1.14
N LEU A 150 -20.51 0.62 0.05
CA LEU A 150 -21.41 1.41 0.91
C LEU A 150 -21.47 2.91 0.59
N LEU A 151 -20.81 3.38 -0.48
CA LEU A 151 -20.92 4.76 -0.95
C LEU A 151 -22.09 4.99 -1.93
N PHE A 152 -22.99 4.01 -2.05
CA PHE A 152 -24.10 4.00 -3.01
C PHE A 152 -25.44 3.54 -2.40
N GLU A 153 -25.62 3.63 -1.09
CA GLU A 153 -26.96 3.64 -0.48
C GLU A 153 -27.44 5.08 -0.25
#